data_AF-A0A3S7P8Z2-F1
#
_entry.id   AF-A0A3S7P8Z2-F1
#
_cell.length_a   1.000
_cell.length_b   1.000
_cell.length_c   1.000
_cell.angle_alpha   90.00
_cell.angle_beta   90.00
_cell.angle_gamma   90.00
#
_symmetry.space_group_name_H-M   'P 1'
#
loop_
_entity.id
_entity.type
_entity.pdbx_description
1 polymer ?
#
loop_
_entity_poly.entity_id
_entity_poly.type
_entity_poly.pdbx_seq_one_letter_code
_entity_poly.pdbx_strand_id
1 'polypeptide(L)'
;MAKINGFGWAVLGVIALVGSGVAYLAMPTKPQVNISLRGNHDGVDRTDAVKQGFDQLARLCPAITKAKSVTVTYEQGEFLLWRNEQLGWQSDFYFQAMDRRGENHHFYLRDDGKNELIINGKQSSLDWCGIKQKMDGYYLVAF
;
A
#
# COMPACT_ATOMS: atom_id res chain seq x y z
N MET A 1 22.56 19.38 15.18
CA MET A 1 23.18 18.14 14.67
C MET A 1 22.90 17.03 15.68
N ALA A 2 21.93 16.16 15.38
CA ALA A 2 21.77 14.78 15.89
C ALA A 2 20.53 14.21 15.19
N LYS A 3 20.75 13.19 14.37
CA LYS A 3 19.84 12.58 13.40
C LYS A 3 19.46 11.21 13.97
N ILE A 4 18.17 10.93 14.15
CA ILE A 4 17.70 9.58 14.48
C ILE A 4 16.53 9.27 13.54
N ASN A 5 16.87 8.70 12.39
CA ASN A 5 15.94 7.91 11.59
C ASN A 5 16.01 6.47 12.14
N GLY A 6 14.88 5.90 12.53
CA GLY A 6 14.83 4.51 12.98
C GLY A 6 13.40 4.03 13.12
N PHE A 7 12.79 3.58 12.01
CA PHE A 7 11.50 2.91 12.03
C PHE A 7 11.71 1.47 12.54
N GLY A 8 10.90 1.10 13.54
CA GLY A 8 11.07 -0.09 14.36
C GLY A 8 10.87 -1.41 13.63
N TRP A 9 11.69 -2.39 14.02
CA TRP A 9 11.57 -3.79 13.66
C TRP A 9 10.52 -4.45 14.55
N ALA A 10 9.41 -4.90 13.98
CA ALA A 10 8.50 -5.83 14.66
C ALA A 10 8.79 -7.25 14.18
N VAL A 11 9.66 -7.96 14.90
CA VAL A 11 9.92 -9.39 14.74
C VAL A 11 9.03 -10.13 15.74
N LEU A 12 7.90 -10.67 15.29
CA LEU A 12 7.15 -11.69 16.04
C LEU A 12 7.70 -13.07 15.64
N GLY A 13 8.80 -13.45 16.27
CA GLY A 13 9.33 -14.81 16.26
C GLY A 13 8.88 -15.54 17.52
N VAL A 14 8.02 -16.55 17.39
CA VAL A 14 7.71 -17.48 18.47
C VAL A 14 8.95 -18.36 18.68
N ILE A 15 9.58 -18.25 19.86
CA ILE A 15 10.64 -19.15 20.30
C ILE A 15 9.97 -20.36 20.97
N ALA A 16 10.00 -21.51 20.30
CA ALA A 16 9.76 -22.80 20.93
C ALA A 16 11.09 -23.54 21.06
N LEU A 17 11.63 -23.62 22.28
CA LEU A 17 12.77 -24.45 22.64
C LEU A 17 12.30 -25.88 22.87
N VAL A 18 12.60 -26.80 21.95
CA VAL A 18 12.60 -28.25 22.22
C VAL A 18 13.80 -28.88 21.51
N GLY A 19 14.50 -29.75 22.23
CA GLY A 19 15.89 -30.13 21.98
C GLY A 19 16.19 -30.92 20.70
N SER A 20 17.49 -30.88 20.39
CA SER A 20 18.24 -31.84 19.56
C SER A 20 17.78 -32.05 18.12
N GLY A 21 18.38 -31.26 17.21
CA GLY A 21 18.30 -31.45 15.77
C GLY A 21 17.71 -30.23 15.07
N VAL A 22 18.53 -29.22 14.78
CA VAL A 22 18.09 -28.05 14.01
C VAL A 22 17.95 -28.47 12.54
N ALA A 23 16.80 -29.05 12.20
CA ALA A 23 16.34 -29.07 10.82
C ALA A 23 15.99 -27.61 10.46
N TYR A 24 16.83 -26.98 9.64
CA TYR A 24 16.47 -25.73 8.99
C TYR A 24 15.36 -26.02 7.97
N LEU A 25 14.12 -26.08 8.44
CA LEU A 25 12.98 -25.78 7.59
C LEU A 25 13.17 -24.32 7.21
N ALA A 26 13.75 -24.08 6.03
CA ALA A 26 13.71 -22.79 5.37
C ALA A 26 12.23 -22.44 5.17
N MET A 27 11.62 -21.82 6.18
CA MET A 27 10.35 -21.16 6.01
C MET A 27 10.56 -20.15 4.90
N PRO A 28 9.77 -20.18 3.81
CA PRO A 28 9.86 -19.13 2.82
C PRO A 28 9.58 -17.84 3.56
N THR A 29 10.60 -17.00 3.68
CA THR A 29 10.48 -15.65 4.22
C THR A 29 9.40 -15.01 3.37
N LYS A 30 8.19 -14.84 3.94
CA LYS A 30 7.11 -14.17 3.23
C LYS A 30 7.70 -12.86 2.70
N PRO A 31 7.56 -12.55 1.40
CA PRO A 31 8.10 -11.32 0.85
C PRO A 31 7.64 -10.16 1.74
N GLN A 32 8.56 -9.52 2.44
CA GLN A 32 8.25 -8.36 3.26
C GLN A 32 8.20 -7.17 2.31
N VAL A 33 6.99 -6.64 2.07
CA VAL A 33 6.84 -5.38 1.32
C VAL A 33 7.33 -4.27 2.22
N ASN A 34 8.29 -3.48 1.74
CA ASN A 34 8.72 -2.28 2.44
C ASN A 34 7.65 -1.19 2.24
N ILE A 35 6.93 -0.86 3.31
CA ILE A 35 5.91 0.20 3.31
C ILE A 35 6.48 1.42 4.04
N SER A 36 6.56 2.55 3.33
CA SER A 36 6.99 3.83 3.90
C SER A 36 5.85 4.85 3.86
N LEU A 37 5.51 5.45 4.99
CA LEU A 37 4.52 6.54 5.06
C LEU A 37 5.21 7.90 4.91
N ARG A 38 4.73 8.72 3.98
CA ARG A 38 5.02 10.15 3.85
C ARG A 38 3.79 10.92 4.32
N GLY A 39 3.88 11.49 5.53
CA GLY A 39 2.82 12.31 6.11
C GLY A 39 3.17 13.79 6.07
N ASN A 40 2.15 14.63 6.09
CA ASN A 40 2.30 16.00 6.55
C ASN A 40 2.69 15.96 8.03
N HIS A 41 3.56 16.87 8.49
CA HIS A 41 3.98 16.97 9.89
C HIS A 41 2.87 17.53 10.79
N ASP A 42 1.66 16.96 10.70
CA ASP A 42 0.46 17.39 11.41
C ASP A 42 0.30 16.72 12.79
N GLY A 43 1.21 15.80 13.14
CA GLY A 43 1.22 15.11 14.42
C GLY A 43 0.21 13.96 14.54
N VAL A 44 -0.49 13.60 13.45
CA VAL A 44 -1.47 12.51 13.46
C VAL A 44 -0.83 11.20 13.01
N ASP A 45 -0.82 10.21 13.90
CA ASP A 45 -0.38 8.85 13.57
C ASP A 45 -1.45 8.13 12.74
N ARG A 46 -1.08 7.75 11.52
CA ARG A 46 -1.94 7.04 10.55
C ARG A 46 -1.51 5.60 10.31
N THR A 47 -0.61 5.07 11.14
CA THR A 47 0.00 3.75 10.91
C THR A 47 -1.03 2.65 10.74
N ASP A 48 -2.05 2.59 11.59
CA ASP A 48 -3.06 1.53 11.52
C ASP A 48 -4.05 1.73 10.36
N ALA A 49 -4.41 2.98 10.04
CA ALA A 49 -5.21 3.28 8.86
C ALA A 49 -4.49 2.86 7.57
N VAL A 50 -3.19 3.12 7.47
CA VAL A 50 -2.36 2.71 6.33
C VAL A 50 -2.27 1.17 6.22
N LYS A 51 -2.14 0.45 7.33
CA LYS A 51 -2.17 -1.03 7.32
C LYS A 51 -3.50 -1.55 6.80
N GLN A 52 -4.62 -1.03 7.34
CA GLN A 52 -5.96 -1.44 6.91
C GLN A 52 -6.20 -1.13 5.43
N GLY A 53 -5.77 0.05 4.98
CA GLY A 53 -5.87 0.44 3.58
C GLY A 53 -5.01 -0.43 2.65
N PHE A 54 -3.80 -0.80 3.08
CA PHE A 54 -2.97 -1.74 2.35
C PHE A 54 -3.61 -3.13 2.26
N ASP A 55 -4.18 -3.63 3.36
CA ASP A 55 -4.89 -4.92 3.36
C ASP A 55 -6.09 -4.90 2.42
N GLN A 56 -6.82 -3.78 2.36
CA GLN A 56 -7.94 -3.60 1.44
C GLN A 56 -7.48 -3.58 -0.02
N LEU A 57 -6.42 -2.81 -0.31
CA LEU A 57 -5.79 -2.80 -1.63
C LEU A 57 -5.27 -4.19 -2.02
N ALA A 58 -4.71 -4.96 -1.09
CA ALA A 58 -4.22 -6.30 -1.34
C ALA A 58 -5.34 -7.31 -1.65
N ARG A 59 -6.57 -7.09 -1.19
CA ARG A 59 -7.72 -7.93 -1.59
C ARG A 59 -8.12 -7.68 -3.05
N LEU A 60 -8.07 -6.41 -3.49
CA LEU A 60 -8.42 -6.00 -4.85
C LEU A 60 -7.27 -6.22 -5.85
N CYS A 61 -6.03 -6.12 -5.37
CA CYS A 61 -4.80 -6.29 -6.14
C CYS A 61 -3.82 -7.20 -5.39
N PRO A 62 -4.02 -8.54 -5.41
CA PRO A 62 -3.19 -9.47 -4.65
C PRO A 62 -1.69 -9.39 -4.95
N ALA A 63 -1.32 -8.95 -6.16
CA ALA A 63 0.06 -8.80 -6.59
C ALA A 63 0.84 -7.73 -5.80
N ILE A 64 0.16 -6.76 -5.18
CA ILE A 64 0.82 -5.70 -4.40
C ILE A 64 1.60 -6.25 -3.19
N THR A 65 1.18 -7.40 -2.65
CA THR A 65 1.89 -8.11 -1.57
C THR A 65 3.26 -8.63 -1.98
N LYS A 66 3.57 -8.62 -3.28
CA LYS A 66 4.85 -9.03 -3.86
C LYS A 66 5.64 -7.86 -4.44
N ALA A 67 5.15 -6.63 -4.26
CA ALA A 67 5.83 -5.41 -4.69
C ALA A 67 7.21 -5.30 -4.03
N LYS A 68 8.16 -4.69 -4.74
CA LYS A 68 9.50 -4.41 -4.23
C LYS A 68 9.44 -3.36 -3.11
N SER A 69 8.61 -2.34 -3.28
CA SER A 69 8.39 -1.28 -2.31
C SER A 69 7.04 -0.63 -2.52
N VAL A 70 6.46 -0.12 -1.44
CA VAL A 70 5.24 0.68 -1.45
C VAL A 70 5.48 1.95 -0.64
N THR A 71 5.30 3.09 -1.27
CA THR A 71 5.29 4.38 -0.59
C THR A 71 3.85 4.86 -0.49
N VAL A 72 3.44 5.28 0.69
CA VAL A 72 2.09 5.77 0.97
C VAL A 72 2.17 7.24 1.31
N THR A 73 1.31 8.06 0.72
CA THR A 73 1.16 9.48 1.05
C THR A 73 -0.29 9.73 1.44
N TYR A 74 -0.52 10.43 2.53
CA TYR A 74 -1.86 10.90 2.88
C TYR A 74 -2.09 12.27 2.26
N GLU A 75 -3.15 12.40 1.45
CA GLU A 75 -3.51 13.63 0.75
C GLU A 75 -4.90 14.10 1.25
N GLN A 76 -5.09 15.41 1.36
CA GLN A 76 -6.38 16.02 1.76
C GLN A 76 -6.58 17.39 1.10
N GLY A 77 -7.85 17.78 0.92
CA GLY A 77 -8.22 19.08 0.35
C GLY A 77 -7.69 19.30 -1.07
N GLU A 78 -7.05 20.45 -1.30
CA GLU A 78 -6.60 20.88 -2.64
C GLU A 78 -5.58 19.93 -3.30
N PHE A 79 -4.88 19.09 -2.52
CA PHE A 79 -3.93 18.11 -3.05
C PHE A 79 -4.59 16.95 -3.79
N LEU A 80 -5.91 16.75 -3.64
CA LEU A 80 -6.63 15.68 -4.34
C LEU A 80 -6.91 16.00 -5.82
N LEU A 81 -6.79 17.28 -6.21
CA LEU A 81 -6.98 17.74 -7.59
C LEU A 81 -8.29 17.20 -8.19
N TRP A 82 -8.23 16.57 -9.36
CA TRP A 82 -9.38 16.02 -10.08
C TRP A 82 -10.20 15.00 -9.27
N ARG A 83 -9.61 14.32 -8.26
CA ARG A 83 -10.38 13.38 -7.41
C ARG A 83 -11.36 14.13 -6.52
N ASN A 84 -11.00 15.33 -6.06
CA ASN A 84 -11.92 16.21 -5.38
C ASN A 84 -12.97 16.77 -6.37
N GLU A 85 -12.52 17.31 -7.50
CA GLU A 85 -13.41 18.01 -8.45
C GLU A 85 -14.42 17.07 -9.13
N GLN A 86 -14.00 15.86 -9.51
CA GLN A 86 -14.82 14.94 -10.30
C GLN A 86 -15.56 13.91 -9.44
N LEU A 87 -14.98 13.48 -8.31
CA LEU A 87 -15.51 12.40 -7.48
C LEU A 87 -15.93 12.86 -6.08
N GLY A 88 -15.68 14.12 -5.73
CA GLY A 88 -16.03 14.70 -4.43
C GLY A 88 -15.21 14.14 -3.26
N TRP A 89 -14.04 13.53 -3.51
CA TRP A 89 -13.15 13.02 -2.47
C TRP A 89 -12.54 14.18 -1.67
N GLN A 90 -12.43 14.04 -0.35
CA GLN A 90 -11.87 15.04 0.57
C GLN A 90 -10.52 14.59 1.16
N SER A 91 -10.29 13.29 1.30
CA SER A 91 -9.00 12.72 1.72
C SER A 91 -8.75 11.35 1.10
N ASP A 92 -7.49 11.01 0.87
CA ASP A 92 -7.08 9.69 0.42
C ASP A 92 -5.70 9.25 0.91
N PHE A 93 -5.47 7.95 0.81
CA PHE A 93 -4.15 7.34 0.84
C PHE A 93 -3.72 7.02 -0.58
N TYR A 94 -2.69 7.73 -1.05
CA TYR A 94 -2.01 7.47 -2.30
C TYR A 94 -0.90 6.43 -2.11
N PHE A 95 -1.10 5.23 -2.65
CA PHE A 95 -0.11 4.16 -2.68
C PHE A 95 0.62 4.16 -4.03
N GLN A 96 1.93 4.39 -3.98
CA GLN A 96 2.86 4.18 -5.08
C GLN A 96 3.59 2.85 -4.88
N ALA A 97 3.26 1.83 -5.67
CA ALA A 97 3.90 0.52 -5.60
C ALA A 97 4.87 0.32 -6.77
N MET A 98 6.08 -0.16 -6.48
CA MET A 98 7.04 -0.58 -7.49
C MET A 98 7.03 -2.10 -7.58
N ASP A 99 6.74 -2.64 -8.76
CA ASP A 99 6.76 -4.09 -8.98
C ASP A 99 8.21 -4.63 -9.05
N ARG A 100 8.35 -5.95 -9.26
CA ARG A 100 9.67 -6.59 -9.34
C ARG A 100 10.44 -6.26 -10.63
N ARG A 101 9.74 -5.78 -11.66
CA ARG A 101 10.29 -5.37 -12.96
C ARG A 101 10.68 -3.89 -12.95
N GLY A 102 10.37 -3.16 -11.88
CA GLY A 102 10.64 -1.73 -11.74
C GLY A 102 9.52 -0.83 -12.28
N GLU A 103 8.37 -1.40 -12.63
CA GLU A 103 7.19 -0.63 -13.03
C GLU A 103 6.51 0.00 -11.80
N ASN A 104 6.14 1.27 -11.92
CA ASN A 104 5.39 1.98 -10.88
C ASN A 104 3.89 1.95 -11.17
N HIS A 105 3.14 1.55 -10.15
CA HIS A 105 1.69 1.49 -10.10
C HIS A 105 1.16 2.45 -9.05
N HIS A 106 0.03 3.08 -9.37
CA HIS A 106 -0.52 4.20 -8.61
C HIS A 106 -1.94 3.87 -8.20
N PHE A 107 -2.20 3.90 -6.89
CA PHE A 107 -3.49 3.60 -6.31
C PHE A 107 -3.91 4.70 -5.36
N TYR A 108 -5.18 5.09 -5.39
CA TYR A 108 -5.74 6.04 -4.43
C TYR A 108 -6.88 5.37 -3.69
N LEU A 109 -6.78 5.31 -2.37
CA LEU A 109 -7.80 4.75 -1.50
C LEU A 109 -8.47 5.88 -0.75
N ARG A 110 -9.78 6.07 -0.96
CA ARG A 110 -10.55 7.11 -0.29
C ARG A 110 -10.55 6.90 1.23
N ASP A 111 -10.38 7.99 1.97
CA ASP A 111 -10.40 8.00 3.43
C ASP A 111 -11.55 8.86 4.01
N ASP A 112 -12.30 9.54 3.14
CA ASP A 112 -13.49 10.30 3.52
C ASP A 112 -14.80 9.62 3.07
N GLY A 113 -15.43 8.89 3.97
CA GLY A 113 -16.79 8.38 3.75
C GLY A 113 -16.85 7.07 2.99
N LYS A 114 -17.01 7.10 1.66
CA LYS A 114 -17.23 5.88 0.86
C LYS A 114 -15.94 5.08 0.70
N ASN A 115 -16.07 3.76 0.75
CA ASN A 115 -15.01 2.83 0.40
C ASN A 115 -14.81 2.77 -1.11
N GLU A 116 -13.86 3.55 -1.62
CA GLU A 116 -13.55 3.63 -3.04
C GLU A 116 -12.05 3.51 -3.27
N LEU A 117 -11.65 2.75 -4.29
CA LEU A 117 -10.27 2.62 -4.75
C LEU A 117 -10.17 3.01 -6.22
N ILE A 118 -9.16 3.80 -6.54
CA ILE A 118 -8.77 4.13 -7.91
C ILE A 118 -7.48 3.41 -8.26
N ILE A 119 -7.46 2.74 -9.42
CA ILE A 119 -6.24 2.28 -10.09
C ILE A 119 -5.99 3.22 -11.27
N ASN A 120 -4.86 3.92 -11.25
CA ASN A 120 -4.66 5.05 -12.14
C ASN A 120 -3.92 4.69 -13.45
N GLY A 121 -4.49 5.13 -14.58
CA GLY A 121 -3.76 5.55 -15.79
C GLY A 121 -3.05 4.49 -16.63
N LYS A 122 -2.89 3.25 -16.14
CA LYS A 122 -2.09 2.23 -16.83
C LYS A 122 -2.80 0.90 -16.94
N GLN A 123 -2.90 0.38 -18.16
CA GLN A 123 -3.36 -0.99 -18.41
C GLN A 123 -2.50 -2.01 -17.64
N SER A 124 -1.18 -1.81 -17.59
CA SER A 124 -0.29 -2.72 -16.84
C SER A 124 -0.59 -2.76 -15.34
N SER A 125 -1.18 -1.71 -14.75
CA SER A 125 -1.66 -1.76 -13.36
C SER A 125 -2.89 -2.66 -13.20
N LEU A 126 -3.83 -2.64 -14.15
CA LEU A 126 -4.98 -3.55 -14.12
C LEU A 126 -4.52 -5.00 -14.34
N ASP A 127 -3.66 -5.21 -15.32
CA ASP A 127 -3.11 -6.53 -15.64
C ASP A 127 -2.32 -7.09 -14.45
N TRP A 128 -1.55 -6.24 -13.77
CA TRP A 128 -0.80 -6.62 -12.56
C TRP A 128 -1.73 -7.04 -11.42
N CYS A 129 -2.86 -6.35 -11.27
CA CYS A 129 -3.89 -6.73 -10.30
C CYS A 129 -4.78 -7.90 -10.77
N GLY A 130 -4.61 -8.39 -12.00
CA GLY A 130 -5.42 -9.47 -12.57
C GLY A 130 -6.83 -9.05 -13.00
N ILE A 131 -7.06 -7.75 -13.18
CA ILE A 131 -8.37 -7.18 -13.53
C ILE A 131 -8.54 -7.18 -15.04
N LYS A 132 -9.54 -7.92 -15.54
CA LYS A 132 -9.84 -8.07 -16.98
C LYS A 132 -10.74 -6.94 -17.50
N GLN A 133 -10.29 -5.70 -17.34
CA GLN A 133 -10.96 -4.51 -17.86
C GLN A 133 -9.99 -3.72 -18.75
N LYS A 134 -10.56 -2.89 -19.62
CA LYS A 134 -9.78 -1.94 -20.43
C LYS A 134 -9.65 -0.63 -19.65
N MET A 135 -8.42 -0.17 -19.46
CA MET A 135 -8.15 1.11 -18.83
C MET A 135 -8.64 2.26 -19.72
N ASP A 136 -9.40 3.19 -19.13
CA ASP A 136 -9.81 4.45 -19.75
C ASP A 136 -9.66 5.60 -18.74
N GLY A 137 -8.47 6.18 -18.68
CA GLY A 137 -8.09 7.18 -17.68
C GLY A 137 -7.83 6.57 -16.30
N TYR A 138 -8.85 6.03 -15.64
CA TYR A 138 -8.73 5.34 -14.36
C TYR A 138 -9.76 4.22 -14.22
N TYR A 139 -9.51 3.30 -13.31
CA TYR A 139 -10.48 2.30 -12.89
C TYR A 139 -10.91 2.57 -11.45
N LEU A 140 -12.20 2.79 -11.23
CA LEU A 140 -12.80 3.02 -9.92
C LEU A 140 -13.58 1.79 -9.47
N VAL A 141 -13.32 1.35 -8.24
CA VAL A 141 -14.06 0.26 -7.60
C VAL A 141 -14.57 0.70 -6.24
N ALA A 142 -15.83 0.40 -5.94
CA ALA A 142 -16.45 0.58 -4.64
C ALA A 142 -16.65 -0.79 -3.96
N PHE A 143 -16.54 -0.86 -2.62
CA PHE A 143 -16.58 -2.12 -1.87
C PHE A 143 -17.08 -2.01 -0.42
#